data_AF-A0A2X1KFJ2-F1
#
_entry.id   AF-A0A2X1KFJ2-F1
#
_cell.length_a   1.000
_cell.length_b   1.000
_cell.length_c   1.000
_cell.angle_alpha   90.00
_cell.angle_beta   90.00
_cell.angle_gamma   90.00
#
_symmetry.space_group_name_H-M   'P 1'
#
loop_
_entity.id
_entity.type
_entity.pdbx_description
1 polymer ?
#
loop_
_entity_poly.entity_id
_entity_poly.type
_entity_poly.pdbx_seq_one_letter_code
_entity_poly.pdbx_strand_id
1 'polypeptide(L)'
;MVCIACSRFGSVKLGPEQSKPEFSLLSWAAMLFAAGIGIDLMFFSVAEPVTQYMQPPEGAGQTIEAARQAMVWTLFHYGLTGWSMYALMGMALGYFSYRYNLPLTIRSALYPIFGKRINGPIGHSVDIAAVIGTIFGIATTLGIGVVQLNYGLSVLFDIPDSMAAKAALIALSVIIATISVTSGVDKGIRVLSELNVALALGLILFVLFMGDTSFLLNALVLNVGDYVNRFMGMTLNSFAFDRPLSG
;
A
#
# COMPACT_ATOMS: atom_id res chain seq x y z
N MET A 1 -1.51 -14.80 9.08
CA MET A 1 -2.71 -14.80 8.21
C MET A 1 -2.96 -16.16 7.57
N VAL A 2 -2.00 -16.71 6.83
CA VAL A 2 -2.12 -18.02 6.15
C VAL A 2 -2.59 -19.14 7.10
N CYS A 3 -1.98 -19.27 8.29
CA CYS A 3 -2.40 -20.26 9.27
C CYS A 3 -3.85 -20.10 9.73
N ILE A 4 -4.33 -18.85 9.88
CA ILE A 4 -5.72 -18.57 10.27
C ILE A 4 -6.67 -18.98 9.14
N ALA A 5 -6.35 -18.57 7.90
CA ALA A 5 -7.14 -18.89 6.70
C ALA A 5 -7.25 -20.40 6.45
N CYS A 6 -6.18 -21.16 6.67
CA CYS A 6 -6.17 -22.61 6.51
C CYS A 6 -6.73 -23.39 7.71
N SER A 7 -7.02 -22.71 8.83
CA SER A 7 -7.57 -23.34 10.03
C SER A 7 -9.10 -23.29 10.05
N ARG A 8 -9.70 -23.92 11.08
CA ARG A 8 -11.14 -23.80 11.39
C ARG A 8 -11.65 -22.36 11.52
N PHE A 9 -10.76 -21.40 11.78
CA PHE A 9 -11.13 -20.00 11.91
C PHE A 9 -11.34 -19.30 10.55
N GLY A 10 -10.79 -19.86 9.47
CA GLY A 10 -10.97 -19.31 8.12
C GLY A 10 -12.40 -19.43 7.58
N SER A 11 -13.20 -20.37 8.11
CA SER A 11 -14.62 -20.53 7.75
C SER A 11 -15.56 -19.61 8.53
N VAL A 12 -15.05 -18.82 9.47
CA VAL A 12 -15.87 -17.92 10.29
C VAL A 12 -16.26 -16.69 9.47
N LYS A 13 -17.57 -16.43 9.35
CA LYS A 13 -18.08 -15.23 8.67
C LYS A 13 -17.80 -13.97 9.51
N LEU A 14 -17.35 -12.90 8.84
CA LEU A 14 -17.21 -11.57 9.42
C LEU A 14 -18.58 -10.88 9.51
N GLY A 15 -19.41 -11.37 10.42
CA GLY A 15 -20.80 -10.95 10.59
C GLY A 15 -21.65 -12.02 11.29
N PRO A 16 -22.97 -11.80 11.39
CA PRO A 16 -23.90 -12.84 11.85
C PRO A 16 -23.79 -14.13 11.02
N GLU A 17 -24.09 -15.30 11.59
CA GLU A 17 -23.92 -16.59 10.89
C GLU A 17 -24.73 -16.70 9.60
N GLN A 18 -25.88 -16.04 9.56
CA GLN A 18 -26.78 -16.01 8.42
C GLN A 18 -26.50 -14.86 7.44
N SER A 19 -25.45 -14.05 7.68
CA SER A 19 -25.11 -12.97 6.76
C SER A 19 -24.61 -13.51 5.41
N LYS A 20 -24.86 -12.71 4.37
CA LYS A 20 -24.36 -12.91 3.01
C LYS A 20 -23.47 -11.71 2.64
N PRO A 21 -22.48 -11.89 1.74
CA PRO A 21 -21.70 -10.77 1.23
C PRO A 21 -22.59 -9.71 0.60
N GLU A 22 -22.34 -8.45 0.91
CA GLU A 22 -23.04 -7.30 0.31
C GLU A 22 -22.63 -7.09 -1.15
N PHE A 23 -21.36 -7.37 -1.47
CA PHE A 23 -20.80 -7.24 -2.79
C PHE A 23 -20.49 -8.61 -3.41
N SER A 24 -20.59 -8.69 -4.75
CA SER A 24 -20.08 -9.84 -5.49
C SER A 24 -18.56 -9.98 -5.31
N LEU A 25 -18.03 -11.19 -5.48
CA LEU A 25 -16.59 -11.44 -5.35
C LEU A 25 -15.76 -10.56 -6.31
N LEU A 26 -16.24 -10.38 -7.54
CA LEU A 26 -15.55 -9.55 -8.54
C LEU A 26 -15.56 -8.07 -8.14
N SER A 27 -16.71 -7.55 -7.70
CA SER A 27 -16.81 -6.17 -7.22
C SER A 27 -15.93 -5.93 -5.99
N TRP A 28 -15.91 -6.88 -5.06
CA TRP A 28 -15.05 -6.82 -3.88
C TRP A 28 -13.56 -6.83 -4.24
N ALA A 29 -13.13 -7.73 -5.13
CA ALA A 29 -11.76 -7.78 -5.59
C ALA A 29 -11.35 -6.48 -6.30
N ALA A 30 -12.22 -5.94 -7.16
CA ALA A 30 -11.98 -4.66 -7.82
C ALA A 30 -11.82 -3.50 -6.83
N MET A 31 -12.67 -3.42 -5.79
CA MET A 31 -12.55 -2.41 -4.73
C MET A 31 -11.24 -2.56 -3.95
N LEU A 32 -10.78 -3.78 -3.71
CA LEU A 32 -9.52 -4.04 -3.02
C LEU A 32 -8.32 -3.54 -3.84
N PHE A 33 -8.29 -3.79 -5.14
CA PHE A 33 -7.25 -3.27 -6.02
C PHE A 33 -7.33 -1.75 -6.17
N ALA A 34 -8.53 -1.18 -6.30
CA ALA A 34 -8.71 0.26 -6.38
C ALA A 34 -8.22 0.99 -5.12
N ALA A 35 -8.44 0.40 -3.94
CA ALA A 35 -7.95 0.92 -2.67
C ALA A 35 -6.43 0.72 -2.48
N GLY A 36 -5.85 -0.34 -3.06
CA GLY A 36 -4.43 -0.67 -2.92
C GLY A 36 -3.51 0.07 -3.89
N ILE A 37 -4.01 0.54 -5.04
CA ILE A 37 -3.22 1.32 -6.00
C ILE A 37 -3.15 2.76 -5.52
N GLY A 38 -2.08 3.06 -4.78
CA GLY A 38 -1.77 4.41 -4.29
C GLY A 38 -0.66 5.10 -5.08
N ILE A 39 -0.49 6.40 -4.80
CA ILE A 39 0.62 7.23 -5.29
C ILE A 39 1.97 6.57 -4.96
N ASP A 40 2.09 6.01 -3.75
CA ASP A 40 3.32 5.37 -3.28
C ASP A 40 3.72 4.18 -4.15
N LEU A 41 2.75 3.34 -4.56
CA LEU A 41 3.04 2.21 -5.45
C LEU A 41 3.50 2.71 -6.83
N MET A 42 2.88 3.77 -7.36
CA MET A 42 3.31 4.36 -8.63
C MET A 42 4.72 4.94 -8.56
N PHE A 43 5.07 5.58 -7.45
CA PHE A 43 6.40 6.17 -7.25
C PHE A 43 7.47 5.10 -7.02
N PHE A 44 7.27 4.22 -6.03
CA PHE A 44 8.27 3.25 -5.62
C PHE A 44 8.37 2.02 -6.52
N SER A 45 7.36 1.72 -7.34
CA SER A 45 7.48 0.66 -8.37
C SER A 45 8.62 0.89 -9.36
N VAL A 46 9.07 2.14 -9.52
CA VAL A 46 10.23 2.50 -10.34
C VAL A 46 11.40 2.95 -9.46
N ALA A 47 11.14 3.84 -8.50
CA ALA A 47 12.21 4.44 -7.70
C ALA A 47 12.97 3.41 -6.86
N GLU A 48 12.27 2.47 -6.22
CA GLU A 48 12.90 1.46 -5.36
C GLU A 48 13.81 0.49 -6.14
N PRO A 49 13.35 -0.22 -7.19
CA PRO A 49 14.21 -1.16 -7.90
C PRO A 49 15.39 -0.47 -8.57
N VAL A 50 15.22 0.77 -9.05
CA VAL A 50 16.35 1.57 -9.58
C VAL A 50 17.34 1.90 -8.47
N THR A 51 16.87 2.33 -7.31
CA THR A 51 17.73 2.67 -6.17
C THR A 51 18.48 1.44 -5.67
N GLN A 52 17.80 0.31 -5.52
CA GLN A 52 18.41 -0.95 -5.08
C GLN A 52 19.32 -1.58 -6.14
N TYR A 53 19.10 -1.31 -7.42
CA TYR A 53 20.05 -1.69 -8.45
C TYR A 53 21.35 -0.89 -8.32
N MET A 54 21.25 0.41 -8.05
CA MET A 54 22.41 1.29 -7.89
C MET A 54 23.17 1.05 -6.57
N GLN A 55 22.42 0.87 -5.49
CA GLN A 55 22.91 0.71 -4.12
C GLN A 55 22.15 -0.44 -3.45
N PRO A 56 22.47 -1.71 -3.81
CA PRO A 56 21.80 -2.85 -3.21
C PRO A 56 22.17 -2.96 -1.73
N PRO A 57 21.27 -3.52 -0.89
CA PRO A 57 21.56 -3.77 0.53
C PRO A 57 22.79 -4.67 0.74
N GLU A 58 23.07 -5.55 -0.21
CA GLU A 58 24.18 -6.51 -0.17
C GLU A 58 24.85 -6.55 -1.54
N GLY A 59 26.19 -6.62 -1.55
CA GLY A 59 26.98 -6.77 -2.77
C GLY A 59 27.22 -5.48 -3.56
N ALA A 60 27.74 -5.63 -4.78
CA ALA A 60 28.05 -4.51 -5.66
C ALA A 60 26.82 -4.10 -6.48
N GLY A 61 26.53 -2.80 -6.50
CA GLY A 61 25.52 -2.22 -7.38
C GLY A 61 25.88 -2.30 -8.86
N GLN A 62 24.89 -2.05 -9.70
CA GLN A 62 24.99 -2.03 -11.16
C GLN A 62 25.44 -3.37 -11.79
N THR A 63 25.13 -4.48 -11.11
CA THR A 63 25.39 -5.84 -11.61
C THR A 63 24.08 -6.54 -11.99
N ILE A 64 24.17 -7.61 -12.80
CA ILE A 64 22.99 -8.43 -13.13
C ILE A 64 22.34 -8.99 -11.87
N GLU A 65 23.15 -9.39 -10.89
CA GLU A 65 22.64 -9.88 -9.61
C GLU A 65 21.93 -8.77 -8.82
N ALA A 66 22.47 -7.55 -8.81
CA ALA A 66 21.80 -6.40 -8.20
C ALA A 66 20.44 -6.12 -8.87
N ALA A 67 20.32 -6.26 -10.20
CA ALA A 67 19.07 -6.06 -10.91
C ALA A 67 18.00 -7.10 -10.52
N ARG A 68 18.40 -8.37 -10.41
CA ARG A 68 17.53 -9.46 -9.95
C ARG A 68 17.11 -9.26 -8.49
N GLN A 69 18.07 -8.96 -7.62
CA GLN A 69 17.82 -8.71 -6.20
C GLN A 69 16.91 -7.50 -5.95
N ALA A 70 17.09 -6.41 -6.69
CA ALA A 70 16.30 -5.19 -6.55
C ALA A 70 14.79 -5.43 -6.78
N MET A 71 14.46 -6.22 -7.81
CA MET A 71 13.07 -6.60 -8.07
C MET A 71 12.48 -7.46 -6.94
N VAL A 72 13.28 -8.38 -6.40
CA VAL A 72 12.84 -9.29 -5.33
C VAL A 72 12.61 -8.54 -4.01
N TRP A 73 13.47 -7.58 -3.66
CA TRP A 73 13.25 -6.69 -2.50
C TRP A 73 12.01 -5.81 -2.66
N THR A 74 11.81 -5.24 -3.85
CA THR A 74 10.60 -4.46 -4.14
C THR A 74 9.33 -5.32 -3.99
N LEU A 75 9.34 -6.55 -4.51
CA LEU A 75 8.26 -7.53 -4.31
C LEU A 75 8.11 -7.93 -2.84
N PHE A 76 9.20 -7.97 -2.07
CA PHE A 76 9.14 -8.27 -0.65
C PHE A 76 8.45 -7.17 0.14
N HIS A 77 8.71 -5.89 -0.13
CA HIS A 77 8.07 -4.77 0.56
C HIS A 77 6.61 -4.58 0.18
N TYR A 78 6.27 -4.65 -1.11
CA TYR A 78 4.91 -4.37 -1.61
C TYR A 78 4.04 -5.61 -1.85
N GLY A 79 4.63 -6.81 -1.80
CA GLY A 79 3.94 -8.07 -1.99
C GLY A 79 3.35 -8.62 -0.70
N LEU A 80 3.61 -9.90 -0.42
CA LEU A 80 2.88 -10.64 0.61
C LEU A 80 2.99 -10.01 2.01
N THR A 81 4.14 -9.41 2.36
CA THR A 81 4.36 -8.84 3.69
C THR A 81 3.46 -7.63 3.94
N GLY A 82 3.45 -6.64 3.04
CA GLY A 82 2.62 -5.45 3.13
C GLY A 82 1.12 -5.79 3.16
N TRP A 83 0.68 -6.62 2.21
CA TRP A 83 -0.73 -7.06 2.15
C TRP A 83 -1.14 -7.88 3.37
N SER A 84 -0.23 -8.65 3.98
CA SER A 84 -0.52 -9.41 5.21
C SER A 84 -0.81 -8.51 6.40
N MET A 85 -0.18 -7.34 6.49
CA MET A 85 -0.47 -6.36 7.55
C MET A 85 -1.87 -5.77 7.39
N TYR A 86 -2.25 -5.40 6.15
CA TYR A 86 -3.61 -4.93 5.86
C TYR A 86 -4.67 -6.00 6.10
N ALA A 87 -4.41 -7.24 5.67
CA ALA A 87 -5.31 -8.36 5.90
C ALA A 87 -5.49 -8.66 7.40
N LEU A 88 -4.41 -8.58 8.19
CA LEU A 88 -4.47 -8.73 9.65
C LEU A 88 -5.36 -7.67 10.29
N MET A 89 -5.13 -6.39 9.98
CA MET A 89 -5.89 -5.29 10.55
C MET A 89 -7.36 -5.31 10.09
N GLY A 90 -7.59 -5.54 8.79
CA GLY A 90 -8.93 -5.65 8.22
C GLY A 90 -9.72 -6.83 8.80
N MET A 91 -9.08 -7.97 9.01
CA MET A 91 -9.69 -9.12 9.67
C MET A 91 -10.02 -8.83 11.13
N ALA A 92 -9.11 -8.21 11.89
CA ALA A 92 -9.34 -7.88 13.29
C ALA A 92 -10.52 -6.90 13.44
N LEU A 93 -10.51 -5.80 12.70
CA LEU A 93 -11.59 -4.80 12.72
C LEU A 93 -12.90 -5.39 12.23
N GLY A 94 -12.89 -6.08 11.09
CA GLY A 94 -14.09 -6.70 10.53
C GLY A 94 -14.69 -7.74 11.47
N TYR A 95 -13.87 -8.54 12.13
CA TYR A 95 -14.35 -9.53 13.09
C TYR A 95 -14.98 -8.86 14.32
N PHE A 96 -14.28 -7.95 15.00
CA PHE A 96 -14.83 -7.35 16.22
C PHE A 96 -16.00 -6.39 15.95
N SER A 97 -15.99 -5.69 14.82
CA SER A 97 -17.07 -4.77 14.49
C SER A 97 -18.32 -5.51 14.00
N TYR A 98 -18.19 -6.47 13.08
CA TYR A 98 -19.36 -7.11 12.48
C TYR A 98 -19.82 -8.37 13.23
N ARG A 99 -18.93 -9.11 13.91
CA ARG A 99 -19.30 -10.31 14.69
C ARG A 99 -19.62 -9.98 16.15
N TYR A 100 -18.86 -9.09 16.78
CA TYR A 100 -19.04 -8.70 18.19
C TYR A 100 -19.84 -7.42 18.38
N ASN A 101 -20.27 -6.78 17.28
CA ASN A 101 -21.04 -5.54 17.31
C ASN A 101 -20.34 -4.41 18.10
N LEU A 102 -19.01 -4.34 17.99
CA LEU A 102 -18.20 -3.27 18.57
C LEU A 102 -18.01 -2.11 17.58
N PRO A 103 -17.71 -0.89 18.06
CA PRO A 103 -17.43 0.24 17.17
C PRO A 103 -16.31 -0.07 16.17
N LEU A 104 -16.37 0.49 14.96
CA LEU A 104 -15.33 0.36 13.94
C LEU A 104 -14.13 1.26 14.27
N THR A 105 -13.38 0.88 15.31
CA THR A 105 -12.22 1.62 15.85
C THR A 105 -11.09 0.66 16.20
N ILE A 106 -9.83 1.12 16.17
CA ILE A 106 -8.66 0.26 16.39
C ILE A 106 -8.69 -0.37 17.79
N ARG A 107 -9.11 0.38 18.81
CA ARG A 107 -9.30 -0.16 20.17
C ARG A 107 -10.21 -1.39 20.25
N SER A 108 -11.15 -1.58 19.31
CA SER A 108 -12.04 -2.75 19.30
C SER A 108 -11.30 -4.05 19.03
N ALA A 109 -10.20 -4.00 18.28
CA ALA A 109 -9.32 -5.14 18.06
C ALA A 109 -8.64 -5.64 19.35
N LEU A 110 -8.56 -4.78 20.37
CA LEU A 110 -7.94 -5.10 21.67
C LEU A 110 -8.95 -5.60 22.71
N TYR A 111 -10.23 -5.71 22.35
CA TYR A 111 -11.28 -6.21 23.24
C TYR A 111 -10.97 -7.60 23.86
N PRO A 112 -10.40 -8.58 23.14
CA PRO A 112 -10.06 -9.88 23.76
C PRO A 112 -9.04 -9.80 24.90
N ILE A 113 -8.17 -8.78 24.88
CA ILE A 113 -7.08 -8.62 25.84
C ILE A 113 -7.53 -7.77 27.02
N PHE A 114 -8.23 -6.65 26.76
CA PHE A 114 -8.56 -5.66 27.79
C PHE A 114 -10.05 -5.61 28.15
N GLY A 115 -10.90 -6.36 27.45
CA GLY A 115 -12.35 -6.39 27.66
C GLY A 115 -12.96 -4.98 27.60
N LYS A 116 -13.80 -4.64 28.59
CA LYS A 116 -14.43 -3.31 28.67
C LYS A 116 -13.46 -2.16 28.92
N ARG A 117 -12.20 -2.42 29.29
CA ARG A 117 -11.19 -1.37 29.54
C ARG A 117 -10.75 -0.64 28.26
N ILE A 118 -11.11 -1.14 27.08
CA ILE A 118 -10.92 -0.43 25.80
C ILE A 118 -11.67 0.91 25.75
N ASN A 119 -12.68 1.11 26.59
CA ASN A 119 -13.41 2.38 26.69
C ASN A 119 -12.72 3.38 27.64
N GLY A 120 -11.55 3.03 28.18
CA GLY A 120 -10.76 3.85 29.08
C GLY A 120 -9.45 4.34 28.43
N PRO A 121 -8.49 4.78 29.25
CA PRO A 121 -7.24 5.39 28.78
C PRO A 121 -6.46 4.53 27.78
N ILE A 122 -6.41 3.21 28.00
CA ILE A 122 -5.66 2.27 27.13
C ILE A 122 -6.20 2.31 25.69
N GLY A 123 -7.52 2.26 25.52
CA GLY A 123 -8.10 2.31 24.18
C GLY A 123 -7.97 3.68 23.53
N HIS A 124 -8.11 4.76 24.32
CA HIS A 124 -7.89 6.12 23.81
C HIS A 124 -6.45 6.33 23.34
N SER A 125 -5.45 5.83 24.08
CA SER A 125 -4.04 5.90 23.67
C SER A 125 -3.79 5.20 22.33
N VAL A 126 -4.42 4.04 22.11
CA VAL A 126 -4.28 3.27 20.86
C VAL A 126 -4.97 3.99 19.70
N ASP A 127 -6.18 4.51 19.91
CA ASP A 127 -6.87 5.28 18.87
C ASP A 127 -6.11 6.56 18.52
N ILE A 128 -5.52 7.25 19.51
CA ILE A 128 -4.66 8.42 19.27
C ILE A 128 -3.44 8.02 18.43
N ALA A 129 -2.74 6.94 18.80
CA ALA A 129 -1.59 6.45 18.03
C ALA A 129 -1.98 6.07 16.60
N ALA A 130 -3.16 5.46 16.42
CA ALA A 130 -3.71 5.11 15.12
C ALA A 130 -4.00 6.35 14.26
N VAL A 131 -4.64 7.37 14.84
CA VAL A 131 -4.93 8.63 14.15
C VAL A 131 -3.64 9.34 13.76
N ILE A 132 -2.67 9.43 14.67
CA ILE A 132 -1.35 10.01 14.39
C ILE A 132 -0.66 9.26 13.25
N GLY A 133 -0.62 7.92 13.30
CA GLY A 133 -0.04 7.10 12.25
C GLY A 133 -0.73 7.30 10.89
N THR A 134 -2.06 7.42 10.90
CA THR A 134 -2.85 7.69 9.69
C THR A 134 -2.52 9.08 9.12
N ILE A 135 -2.42 10.11 9.97
CA ILE A 135 -2.06 11.47 9.55
C ILE A 135 -0.66 11.49 8.92
N PHE A 136 0.33 10.87 9.56
CA PHE A 136 1.68 10.80 9.00
C PHE A 136 1.71 10.03 7.68
N GLY A 137 1.02 8.89 7.60
CA GLY A 137 0.92 8.11 6.37
C GLY A 137 0.34 8.94 5.21
N ILE A 138 -0.81 9.58 5.43
CA ILE A 138 -1.46 10.43 4.41
C ILE A 138 -0.56 11.62 4.03
N ALA A 139 0.09 12.26 5.00
CA ALA A 139 0.98 13.39 4.74
C ALA A 139 2.20 12.98 3.88
N THR A 140 2.80 11.83 4.15
CA THR A 140 3.92 11.29 3.36
C THR A 140 3.48 10.99 1.93
N THR A 141 2.40 10.25 1.74
CA THR A 141 1.86 9.91 0.41
C THR A 141 1.51 11.17 -0.39
N LEU A 142 0.90 12.17 0.25
CA LEU A 142 0.59 13.46 -0.38
C LEU A 142 1.86 14.21 -0.80
N GLY A 143 2.88 14.23 0.07
CA GLY A 143 4.17 14.85 -0.22
C GLY A 143 4.86 14.23 -1.43
N ILE A 144 4.90 12.89 -1.50
CA ILE A 144 5.44 12.15 -2.65
C ILE A 144 4.67 12.52 -3.93
N GLY A 145 3.34 12.51 -3.87
CA GLY A 145 2.50 12.85 -5.02
C GLY A 145 2.73 14.27 -5.54
N VAL A 146 2.91 15.24 -4.64
CA VAL A 146 3.18 16.63 -5.02
C VAL A 146 4.55 16.79 -5.65
N VAL A 147 5.57 16.11 -5.13
CA VAL A 147 6.93 16.11 -5.74
C VAL A 147 6.86 15.52 -7.14
N GLN A 148 6.20 14.35 -7.29
CA GLN A 148 6.04 13.70 -8.57
C GLN A 148 5.26 14.56 -9.57
N LEU A 149 4.17 15.21 -9.12
CA LEU A 149 3.36 16.10 -9.95
C LEU A 149 4.14 17.36 -10.37
N ASN A 150 4.85 18.02 -9.44
CA ASN A 150 5.63 19.20 -9.78
C ASN A 150 6.74 18.87 -10.77
N TYR A 151 7.41 17.72 -10.61
CA TYR A 151 8.38 17.23 -11.57
C TYR A 151 7.75 16.97 -12.94
N GLY A 152 6.60 16.30 -13.00
CA GLY A 152 5.86 16.10 -14.25
C GLY A 152 5.47 17.40 -14.93
N LEU A 153 5.02 18.41 -14.15
CA LEU A 153 4.73 19.75 -14.65
C LEU A 153 5.97 20.47 -15.18
N SER A 154 7.12 20.27 -14.54
CA SER A 154 8.40 20.81 -15.00
C SER A 154 8.80 20.23 -16.35
N VAL A 155 8.70 18.92 -16.52
CA VAL A 155 9.05 18.23 -17.78
C VAL A 155 8.09 18.59 -18.92
N LEU A 156 6.79 18.73 -18.65
CA LEU A 156 5.76 18.93 -19.67
C LEU A 156 5.46 20.40 -20.00
N PHE A 157 5.55 21.29 -19.01
CA PHE A 157 5.10 22.68 -19.10
C PHE A 157 6.15 23.69 -18.66
N ASP A 158 7.40 23.25 -18.40
CA ASP A 158 8.53 24.09 -17.99
C ASP A 158 8.28 24.89 -16.68
N ILE A 159 7.37 24.40 -15.83
CA ILE A 159 7.10 24.97 -14.52
C ILE A 159 8.28 24.64 -13.58
N PRO A 160 8.91 25.63 -12.91
CA PRO A 160 10.05 25.35 -12.04
C PRO A 160 9.72 24.37 -10.90
N ASP A 161 10.57 23.36 -10.71
CA ASP A 161 10.57 22.55 -9.49
C ASP A 161 11.08 23.41 -8.33
N SER A 162 10.15 23.90 -7.50
CA SER A 162 10.47 24.82 -6.41
C SER A 162 9.60 24.55 -5.19
N MET A 163 10.11 24.91 -4.01
CA MET A 163 9.35 24.77 -2.77
C MET A 163 8.02 25.54 -2.82
N ALA A 164 8.00 26.69 -3.49
CA ALA A 164 6.79 27.49 -3.67
C ALA A 164 5.74 26.75 -4.52
N ALA A 165 6.15 26.11 -5.62
CA ALA A 165 5.25 25.32 -6.46
C ALA A 165 4.69 24.12 -5.70
N LYS A 166 5.52 23.38 -4.95
CA LYS A 166 5.08 22.27 -4.09
C LYS A 166 4.09 22.73 -3.02
N ALA A 167 4.38 23.83 -2.32
CA ALA A 167 3.48 24.39 -1.31
C ALA A 167 2.13 24.81 -1.91
N ALA A 168 2.14 25.44 -3.10
CA ALA A 168 0.91 25.82 -3.81
C ALA A 168 0.09 24.60 -4.23
N LEU A 169 0.72 23.54 -4.73
CA LEU A 169 0.06 22.28 -5.09
C LEU A 169 -0.55 21.58 -3.88
N ILE A 170 0.14 21.56 -2.73
CA ILE A 170 -0.41 21.05 -1.47
C ILE A 170 -1.64 21.86 -1.07
N ALA A 171 -1.52 23.19 -1.00
CA ALA A 171 -2.63 24.07 -0.62
C ALA A 171 -3.85 23.87 -1.53
N LEU A 172 -3.63 23.80 -2.85
CA LEU A 172 -4.68 23.53 -3.83
C LEU A 172 -5.34 22.17 -3.59
N SER A 173 -4.54 21.12 -3.35
CA SER A 173 -5.06 19.77 -3.10
C SER A 173 -5.92 19.71 -1.83
N VAL A 174 -5.49 20.39 -0.76
CA VAL A 174 -6.25 20.50 0.49
C VAL A 174 -7.56 21.26 0.29
N ILE A 175 -7.56 22.35 -0.49
CA ILE A 175 -8.77 23.11 -0.81
C ILE A 175 -9.76 22.24 -1.59
N ILE A 176 -9.30 21.56 -2.64
CA ILE A 176 -10.13 20.68 -3.47
C ILE A 176 -10.71 19.53 -2.62
N ALA A 177 -9.88 18.89 -1.80
CA ALA A 177 -10.33 17.83 -0.90
C ALA A 177 -11.38 18.32 0.10
N THR A 178 -11.18 19.50 0.70
CA THR A 178 -12.11 20.11 1.65
C THR A 178 -13.46 20.40 0.99
N ILE A 179 -13.45 20.97 -0.22
CA ILE A 179 -14.67 21.20 -1.01
C ILE A 179 -15.34 19.88 -1.33
N SER A 180 -14.59 18.85 -1.77
CA SER A 180 -15.16 17.54 -2.11
C SER A 180 -15.85 16.86 -0.92
N VAL A 181 -15.26 16.92 0.28
CA VAL A 181 -15.85 16.32 1.49
C VAL A 181 -17.09 17.08 1.95
N THR A 182 -17.05 18.41 1.90
CA THR A 182 -18.17 19.26 2.35
C THR A 182 -19.35 19.30 1.39
N SER A 183 -19.12 19.08 0.10
CA SER A 183 -20.16 19.10 -0.94
C SER A 183 -20.86 17.76 -1.16
N GLY A 184 -20.44 16.68 -0.49
CA GLY A 184 -21.07 15.36 -0.59
C GLY A 184 -20.96 14.76 -2.00
N VAL A 185 -19.83 14.95 -2.68
CA VAL A 185 -19.59 14.51 -4.07
C VAL A 185 -19.26 13.01 -4.12
N ASP A 186 -20.14 12.18 -3.60
CA ASP A 186 -19.97 10.72 -3.58
C ASP A 186 -19.86 10.14 -5.00
N LYS A 187 -20.63 10.72 -5.95
CA LYS A 187 -20.56 10.33 -7.37
C LYS A 187 -19.23 10.70 -8.03
N GLY A 188 -18.65 11.85 -7.70
CA GLY A 188 -17.40 12.30 -8.33
C GLY A 188 -16.20 11.48 -7.86
N ILE A 189 -16.14 11.16 -6.57
CA ILE A 189 -15.10 10.28 -6.01
C ILE A 189 -15.13 8.91 -6.70
N ARG A 190 -16.32 8.35 -6.92
CA ARG A 190 -16.46 7.07 -7.63
C ARG A 190 -15.91 7.13 -9.05
N VAL A 191 -16.30 8.14 -9.84
CA VAL A 191 -15.83 8.28 -11.23
C VAL A 191 -14.30 8.48 -11.29
N LEU A 192 -13.74 9.29 -10.38
CA LEU A 192 -12.30 9.51 -10.30
C LEU A 192 -11.56 8.21 -9.96
N SER A 193 -12.09 7.40 -9.04
CA SER A 193 -11.51 6.10 -8.69
C SER A 193 -11.56 5.11 -9.85
N GLU A 194 -12.70 5.00 -10.56
CA GLU A 194 -12.84 4.14 -11.74
C GLU A 194 -11.87 4.56 -12.86
N LEU A 195 -11.72 5.87 -13.10
CA LEU A 195 -10.77 6.42 -14.06
C LEU A 195 -9.31 6.15 -13.66
N ASN A 196 -8.96 6.30 -12.39
CA ASN A 196 -7.61 6.00 -11.88
C ASN A 196 -7.23 4.54 -12.14
N VAL A 197 -8.13 3.61 -11.83
CA VAL A 197 -7.91 2.17 -12.09
C VAL A 197 -7.76 1.91 -13.58
N ALA A 198 -8.61 2.50 -14.43
CA ALA A 198 -8.52 2.36 -15.88
C ALA A 198 -7.20 2.90 -16.44
N LEU A 199 -6.73 4.06 -15.97
CA LEU A 199 -5.45 4.64 -16.36
C LEU A 199 -4.26 3.78 -15.91
N ALA A 200 -4.30 3.26 -14.68
CA ALA A 200 -3.26 2.37 -14.17
C ALA A 200 -3.16 1.07 -14.99
N LEU A 201 -4.30 0.44 -15.29
CA LEU A 201 -4.34 -0.75 -16.16
C LEU A 201 -3.85 -0.41 -17.58
N GLY A 202 -4.29 0.73 -18.13
CA GLY A 202 -3.83 1.22 -19.43
C GLY A 202 -2.31 1.42 -19.47
N LEU A 203 -1.72 1.98 -18.41
CA LEU A 203 -0.28 2.17 -18.30
C LEU A 203 0.48 0.84 -18.22
N ILE A 204 -0.02 -0.13 -17.45
CA ILE A 204 0.59 -1.47 -17.37
C ILE A 204 0.59 -2.13 -18.76
N LEU A 205 -0.54 -2.09 -19.46
CA LEU A 205 -0.64 -2.66 -20.82
C LEU A 205 0.25 -1.91 -21.80
N PHE A 206 0.31 -0.58 -21.71
CA PHE A 206 1.21 0.23 -22.52
C PHE A 206 2.67 -0.17 -22.31
N VAL A 207 3.15 -0.27 -21.07
CA VAL A 207 4.53 -0.70 -20.78
C VAL A 207 4.79 -2.13 -21.27
N LEU A 208 3.82 -3.03 -21.09
CA LEU A 208 3.95 -4.43 -21.51
C LEU A 208 4.12 -4.57 -23.03
N PHE A 209 3.34 -3.84 -23.83
CA PHE A 209 3.34 -3.96 -25.29
C PHE A 209 4.33 -3.02 -26.00
N MET A 210 4.62 -1.86 -25.42
CA MET A 210 5.56 -0.90 -25.98
C MET A 210 7.01 -1.15 -25.54
N GLY A 211 7.20 -1.89 -24.44
CA GLY A 211 8.50 -2.41 -24.00
C GLY A 211 8.83 -3.78 -24.59
N ASP A 212 9.82 -4.47 -23.99
CA ASP A 212 10.14 -5.84 -24.36
C ASP A 212 9.18 -6.81 -23.65
N THR A 213 8.06 -7.13 -24.31
CA THR A 213 7.03 -8.04 -23.78
C THR A 213 7.62 -9.39 -23.37
N SER A 214 8.55 -9.93 -24.15
CA SER A 214 9.15 -11.24 -23.90
C SER A 214 10.00 -11.23 -22.63
N PHE A 215 10.81 -10.18 -22.47
CA PHE A 215 11.59 -9.97 -21.26
C PHE A 215 10.70 -9.76 -20.05
N LEU A 216 9.69 -8.88 -20.14
CA LEU A 216 8.82 -8.55 -19.00
C LEU A 216 8.06 -9.77 -18.48
N LEU A 217 7.52 -10.62 -19.37
CA LEU A 217 6.81 -11.83 -18.97
C LEU A 217 7.77 -12.89 -18.38
N ASN A 218 8.96 -13.07 -18.95
CA ASN A 218 9.97 -13.97 -18.39
C ASN A 218 10.48 -13.47 -17.03
N ALA A 219 10.76 -12.18 -16.92
CA ALA A 219 11.18 -11.54 -15.68
C ALA A 219 10.10 -11.65 -14.60
N LEU A 220 8.82 -11.51 -14.95
CA LEU A 220 7.72 -11.71 -14.00
C LEU A 220 7.76 -13.11 -13.37
N VAL A 221 7.86 -14.16 -14.20
CA VAL A 221 7.91 -15.55 -13.71
C VAL A 221 9.15 -15.78 -12.84
N LEU A 222 10.31 -15.31 -13.31
CA LEU A 222 11.58 -15.44 -12.59
C LEU A 222 11.55 -14.71 -11.24
N ASN A 223 11.12 -13.45 -11.23
CA ASN A 223 11.06 -12.62 -10.01
C ASN A 223 10.12 -13.21 -8.97
N VAL A 224 8.99 -13.80 -9.39
CA VAL A 224 8.08 -14.53 -8.49
C VAL A 224 8.75 -15.77 -7.91
N GLY A 225 9.46 -16.54 -8.74
CA GLY A 225 10.22 -17.71 -8.30
C GLY A 225 11.31 -17.36 -7.28
N ASP A 226 12.11 -16.35 -7.60
CA ASP A 226 13.18 -15.86 -6.73
C ASP A 226 12.62 -15.27 -5.43
N TYR A 227 11.50 -14.56 -5.49
CA TYR A 227 10.81 -14.04 -4.31
C TYR A 227 10.39 -15.16 -3.36
N VAL A 228 9.72 -16.20 -3.86
CA VAL A 228 9.30 -17.35 -3.04
C VAL A 228 10.51 -18.08 -2.46
N ASN A 229 11.58 -18.25 -3.24
CA ASN A 229 12.79 -18.91 -2.77
C ASN A 229 13.50 -18.14 -1.64
N ARG A 230 13.62 -16.81 -1.78
CA ARG A 230 14.37 -15.94 -0.85
C ARG A 230 13.54 -15.44 0.32
N PHE A 231 12.22 -15.58 0.30
CA PHE A 231 11.27 -14.98 1.25
C PHE A 231 11.66 -15.16 2.73
N MET A 232 11.93 -16.40 3.15
CA MET A 232 12.26 -16.71 4.54
C MET A 232 13.61 -16.11 4.96
N GLY A 233 14.60 -16.15 4.07
CA GLY A 233 15.92 -15.56 4.31
C GLY A 233 15.83 -14.05 4.48
N MET A 234 15.07 -13.38 3.61
CA MET A 234 14.83 -11.92 3.68
C MET A 234 14.07 -11.52 4.94
N THR A 235 13.06 -12.30 5.34
CA THR A 235 12.26 -12.03 6.55
C THR A 235 13.11 -12.06 7.83
N LEU A 236 14.15 -12.90 7.86
CA LEU A 236 15.05 -13.05 9.00
C LEU A 236 16.35 -12.24 8.83
N ASN A 237 16.49 -11.50 7.74
CA ASN A 237 17.70 -10.74 7.47
C ASN A 237 17.72 -9.46 8.31
N SER A 238 18.69 -9.37 9.21
CA SER A 238 18.94 -8.19 10.03
C SER A 238 20.17 -7.38 9.58
N PHE A 239 20.79 -7.76 8.46
CA PHE A 239 22.04 -7.16 7.95
C PHE A 239 23.16 -7.10 8.99
N ALA A 240 23.26 -8.13 9.84
CA ALA A 240 24.18 -8.13 10.99
C ALA A 240 25.67 -8.01 10.57
N PHE A 241 26.01 -8.53 9.39
CA PHE A 241 27.38 -8.59 8.86
C PHE A 241 27.62 -7.63 7.69
N ASP A 242 26.56 -7.25 6.97
CA ASP A 242 26.60 -6.31 5.84
C ASP A 242 25.88 -5.01 6.23
N ARG A 243 26.48 -4.27 7.17
CA ARG A 243 25.91 -2.98 7.60
C ARG A 243 25.92 -2.03 6.41
N PRO A 244 24.80 -1.33 6.12
CA PRO A 244 24.83 -0.22 5.17
C PRO A 244 25.93 0.74 5.61
N LEU A 245 26.91 0.98 4.73
CA LEU A 245 27.92 2.00 4.95
C LEU A 245 27.15 3.32 5.11
N SER A 246 27.15 3.88 6.32
CA SER A 246 26.60 5.19 6.59
C SER A 246 27.40 6.22 5.79
N GLY A 247 26.89 6.55 4.60
CA GLY A 247 27.30 7.71 3.80
C GLY A 247 26.52 8.93 4.22
#